data_AF-A0A9P5YB58-F1
#
_entry.id   AF-A0A9P5YB58-F1
#
_cell.length_a   1.000
_cell.length_b   1.000
_cell.length_c   1.000
_cell.angle_alpha   90.00
_cell.angle_beta   90.00
_cell.angle_gamma   90.00
#
_symmetry.space_group_name_H-M   'P 1'
#
loop_
_entity.id
_entity.type
_entity.pdbx_description
1 polymer ?
#
loop_
_entity_poly.entity_id
_entity_poly.type
_entity_poly.pdbx_seq_one_letter_code
_entity_poly.pdbx_strand_id
1 'polypeptide(L)' 'RKPLLACLFCRGRKIACGAPPPGSKSHSCDQCLKRDLDCEYPLESHRGLRKK' A
#
# COMPACT_ATOMS: atom_id res chain seq x y z
N ARG A 1 -12.85 -0.88 -12.08
CA ARG A 1 -12.42 -1.10 -10.67
C ARG A 1 -11.21 -0.22 -10.43
N LYS A 2 -11.28 0.77 -9.52
CA LYS A 2 -10.08 1.54 -9.14
C LYS A 2 -9.11 0.54 -8.49
N PRO A 3 -7.89 0.36 -9.02
CA PRO A 3 -6.94 -0.55 -8.41
C PRO A 3 -6.68 -0.06 -6.99
N LEU A 4 -6.88 -0.94 -6.01
CA LEU A 4 -6.47 -0.68 -4.64
C LEU A 4 -4.97 -0.41 -4.67
N LEU A 5 -4.57 0.83 -4.38
CA LEU A 5 -3.16 1.20 -4.30
C LEU A 5 -2.52 0.38 -3.18
N ALA A 6 -1.48 -0.38 -3.52
CA ALA A 6 -0.64 -1.04 -2.54
C ALA A 6 0.19 0.02 -1.79
N CYS A 7 0.50 -0.23 -0.52
CA CYS A 7 1.42 0.63 0.23
C CYS A 7 2.81 0.68 -0.45
N LEU A 8 3.58 1.74 -0.17
CA LEU A 8 4.90 1.93 -0.76
C LEU A 8 5.84 0.75 -0.48
N PHE A 9 5.76 0.16 0.71
CA PHE A 9 6.54 -1.02 1.08
C PHE A 9 6.24 -2.23 0.20
N CYS A 10 4.96 -2.62 0.09
CA CYS A 10 4.56 -3.74 -0.74
C CYS A 10 4.84 -3.49 -2.23
N ARG A 11 4.75 -2.22 -2.67
CA ARG A 11 5.07 -1.82 -4.04
C ARG A 11 6.56 -1.93 -4.34
N GLY A 12 7.44 -1.48 -3.44
CA GLY A 12 8.89 -1.58 -3.58
C GLY A 12 9.38 -3.02 -3.54
N ARG A 13 8.80 -3.86 -2.66
CA ARG A 13 9.13 -5.28 -2.56
C ARG A 13 8.41 -6.18 -3.58
N LYS A 14 7.50 -5.62 -4.38
CA LYS A 14 6.65 -6.36 -5.34
C LYS A 14 5.92 -7.55 -4.70
N ILE A 15 5.43 -7.37 -3.48
CA ILE A 15 4.66 -8.38 -2.74
C ILE A 15 3.17 -8.03 -2.73
N ALA A 16 2.33 -9.02 -2.41
CA ALA A 16 0.90 -8.79 -2.23
C ALA A 16 0.65 -7.84 -1.05
N CYS A 17 -0.06 -6.75 -1.31
CA CYS A 17 -0.57 -5.85 -0.26
C CYS A 17 -1.94 -6.37 0.17
N GLY A 18 -2.01 -6.96 1.36
CA GLY A 18 -3.27 -7.42 1.96
C GLY A 18 -4.17 -6.26 2.38
N ALA A 19 -5.47 -6.52 2.50
CA ALA A 19 -6.43 -5.58 3.07
C ALA A 19 -6.06 -5.27 4.54
N PRO A 20 -6.28 -4.04 5.02
CA PRO A 20 -6.02 -3.70 6.42
C PRO A 20 -6.88 -4.58 7.34
N PRO A 21 -6.36 -4.99 8.51
CA PRO A 21 -7.13 -5.76 9.47
C PRO A 21 -8.36 -4.94 9.92
N PRO A 22 -9.55 -5.56 10.01
CA PRO A 22 -10.77 -4.87 10.41
C PRO A 22 -10.69 -4.49 11.88
N GLY A 23 -10.28 -3.25 12.17
CA GLY A 23 -10.20 -2.72 13.54
C GLY A 23 -9.00 -1.81 13.81
N SER A 24 -8.00 -1.73 12.92
CA SER A 24 -6.89 -0.81 13.11
C SER A 24 -7.26 0.59 12.61
N LYS A 25 -7.25 1.58 13.51
CA LYS A 25 -7.28 3.02 13.15
C LYS A 25 -6.08 3.41 12.29
N SER A 26 -4.99 2.66 12.38
CA SER A 26 -3.83 2.76 11.51
C SER A 26 -4.16 2.07 10.20
N HIS A 27 -4.11 2.82 9.11
CA HIS A 27 -4.39 2.37 7.74
C HIS A 27 -3.24 1.49 7.21
N SER A 28 -2.81 0.50 8.00
CA SER A 28 -1.62 -0.31 7.80
C SER A 28 -1.98 -1.70 7.27
N CYS A 29 -1.24 -2.19 6.27
CA CYS A 29 -1.42 -3.56 5.80
C CYS A 29 -0.79 -4.57 6.78
N ASP A 30 -1.28 -5.81 6.76
CA ASP A 30 -0.83 -6.89 7.64
C ASP A 30 0.69 -7.14 7.58
N GLN A 31 1.29 -6.90 6.40
CA GLN A 31 2.75 -7.01 6.19
C GLN A 31 3.52 -5.94 6.94
N CYS A 32 3.11 -4.68 6.86
CA CYS A 32 3.77 -3.60 7.58
C CYS A 32 3.54 -3.72 9.08
N LEU A 33 2.34 -4.14 9.51
CA LEU A 33 2.01 -4.36 10.92
C LEU A 33 2.89 -5.45 11.55
N LYS A 34 3.07 -6.59 10.88
CA LYS A 34 3.95 -7.68 11.35
C LYS A 34 5.43 -7.31 11.42
N ARG A 35 5.83 -6.29 10.65
CA ARG A 35 7.23 -5.83 10.58
C ARG A 35 7.47 -4.58 11.42
N ASP A 36 6.43 -4.05 12.06
CA ASP A 36 6.43 -2.75 12.76
C ASP A 36 7.03 -1.63 11.88
N LEU A 37 6.65 -1.60 10.60
CA LEU A 37 7.12 -0.62 9.62
C LEU A 37 6.03 0.40 9.30
N ASP A 38 6.48 1.60 8.92
CA ASP A 38 5.60 2.67 8.48
C ASP A 38 4.86 2.27 7.20
N CYS A 39 3.52 2.25 7.28
CA CYS A 39 2.66 1.79 6.20
C CYS A 39 2.04 2.97 5.46
N GLU A 40 2.84 3.62 4.62
CA GLU A 40 2.34 4.73 3.81
C GLU A 40 1.64 4.22 2.54
N TYR A 41 0.37 4.60 2.39
CA TYR A 41 -0.40 4.38 1.18
C TYR A 41 -0.30 5.59 0.26
N PRO A 42 0.19 5.43 -0.99
CA PRO A 42 0.19 6.52 -1.94
C PRO A 42 -1.24 6.93 -2.28
N LEU A 43 -1.55 8.21 -2.09
CA LEU A 43 -2.85 8.81 -2.46
C LEU A 43 -3.00 8.93 -3.98
N GLU A 44 -1.89 9.11 -4.71
CA GLU A 44 -1.86 9.27 -6.16
C GLU A 44 -1.23 8.08 -6.86
N SER A 45 -1.93 7.56 -7.88
CA SER A 45 -1.39 6.54 -8.77
C SER A 45 -0.66 7.20 -9.94
N HIS A 46 0.67 7.18 -9.92
CA HIS A 46 1.48 7.63 -11.06
C HIS A 46 1.54 6.62 -12.23
N ARG A 47 0.72 5.56 -12.22
CA ARG A 47 0.63 4.66 -13.39
C ARG A 47 0.10 5.44 -14.59
N GLY A 48 0.79 5.35 -15.72
CA GLY A 48 0.39 6.00 -16.98
C GLY A 48 0.84 7.44 -17.15
N LEU A 49 1.49 8.06 -16.14
CA LEU A 49 2.04 9.42 -16.21
C LEU A 49 3.38 9.52 -16.97
N ARG A 50 3.58 8.70 -18.02
CA ARG A 50 4.74 8.86 -18.90
C ARG A 50 4.54 10.18 -19.66
N LYS A 51 5.19 11.26 -19.21
CA LYS A 51 5.28 12.50 -20.00
C LYS A 51 5.84 12.11 -21.37
N LYS A 52 5.12 12.53 -22.42
CA LYS A 52 5.55 12.39 -23.80
C LYS A 52 6.70 13.36 -24.05
#